data_AF-U6JTW1-F1
#
_entry.id   AF-U6JTW1-F1
#
_cell.length_a   1.000
_cell.length_b   1.000
_cell.length_c   1.000
_cell.angle_alpha   90.00
_cell.angle_beta   90.00
_cell.angle_gamma   90.00
#
_symmetry.space_group_name_H-M   'P 1'
#
loop_
_entity.id
_entity.type
_entity.pdbx_description
1 polymer ?
#
loop_
_entity_poly.entity_id
_entity_poly.type
_entity_poly.pdbx_seq_one_letter_code
_entity_poly.pdbx_strand_id
1 'polypeptide(L)'
;MAACGEKQLWCCCWKQSPAAAAAAAAAAAAAAAALDAAAAKAFAAAGVLSPSGRCRSFDAQADGCLRGEAVVVLLLETITTSSSSSSSSSSSSSSSSSSGSSSGKKREDYVLCYLRGTTLQQAARTRSLAAPSSLSQQQLLQQTLAAAAVAAADICLLEAHATGTVLGDAAEAAAIAAVFASSKLLQLHRR
;
A
#
# COMPACT_ATOMS: atom_id res chain seq x y z
N MET A 1 5.83 17.47 13.56
CA MET A 1 4.69 17.64 12.65
C MET A 1 5.02 16.90 11.36
N ALA A 2 4.82 15.57 11.33
CA ALA A 2 4.88 14.83 10.08
C ALA A 2 3.55 15.07 9.37
N ALA A 3 3.54 15.98 8.38
CA ALA A 3 2.45 16.01 7.41
C ALA A 3 2.49 14.72 6.57
N CYS A 4 1.58 14.56 5.61
CA CYS A 4 1.45 13.41 4.68
C CYS A 4 2.72 13.06 3.83
N GLY A 5 3.92 13.43 4.25
CA GLY A 5 5.20 13.16 3.62
C GLY A 5 5.78 11.78 3.88
N GLU A 6 5.19 10.96 4.77
CA GLU A 6 5.51 9.53 4.82
C GLU A 6 4.69 8.80 3.77
N LYS A 7 5.15 8.85 2.51
CA LYS A 7 4.61 8.01 1.45
C LYS A 7 5.02 6.56 1.71
N GLN A 8 4.23 5.87 2.53
CA GLN A 8 4.27 4.42 2.66
C GLN A 8 3.62 3.85 1.40
N LEU A 9 4.42 3.34 0.47
CA LEU A 9 3.90 2.60 -0.66
C LEU A 9 3.80 1.13 -0.27
N TRP A 10 2.60 0.58 -0.27
CA TRP A 10 2.35 -0.83 -0.04
C TRP A 10 2.16 -1.53 -1.37
N CYS A 11 3.14 -2.37 -1.73
CA CYS A 11 3.02 -3.26 -2.88
C CYS A 11 2.51 -4.62 -2.39
N CYS A 12 1.20 -4.83 -2.48
CA CYS A 12 0.59 -6.15 -2.32
C CYS A 12 0.66 -6.86 -3.68
N CYS A 13 1.74 -7.62 -3.93
CA CYS A 13 1.79 -8.51 -5.09
C CYS A 13 2.06 -9.96 -4.64
N TRP A 14 1.39 -10.92 -5.25
CA TRP A 14 1.39 -12.30 -4.79
C TRP A 14 2.42 -13.12 -5.55
N LYS A 15 3.51 -13.49 -4.87
CA LYS A 15 4.32 -14.69 -5.15
C LYS A 15 5.25 -14.96 -3.96
N GLN A 16 5.58 -16.23 -3.69
CA GLN A 16 6.40 -16.64 -2.55
C GLN A 16 7.89 -16.30 -2.71
N SER A 17 8.52 -15.86 -1.61
CA SER A 17 9.98 -15.89 -1.42
C SER A 17 10.26 -16.16 0.07
N PRO A 18 11.32 -16.92 0.39
CA PRO A 18 11.58 -17.39 1.75
C PRO A 18 12.60 -16.51 2.51
N ALA A 19 12.55 -16.67 3.84
CA ALA A 19 13.47 -16.23 4.90
C ALA A 19 13.33 -14.77 5.39
N ALA A 20 13.41 -14.44 6.69
CA ALA A 20 14.00 -15.15 7.83
C ALA A 20 13.12 -15.10 9.10
N ALA A 21 13.31 -16.09 9.97
CA ALA A 21 12.53 -16.36 11.16
C ALA A 21 12.93 -15.51 12.37
N ALA A 22 11.92 -14.91 13.00
CA ALA A 22 11.69 -14.97 14.45
C ALA A 22 10.17 -14.82 14.64
N ALA A 23 9.54 -15.79 15.29
CA ALA A 23 8.09 -15.80 15.47
C ALA A 23 7.68 -14.73 16.49
N ALA A 24 7.27 -13.57 16.00
CA ALA A 24 6.63 -12.53 16.79
C ALA A 24 5.45 -12.00 15.97
N ALA A 25 4.24 -12.18 16.50
CA ALA A 25 3.09 -11.45 16.00
C ALA A 25 3.25 -9.97 16.40
N ALA A 26 3.05 -9.06 15.46
CA ALA A 26 3.11 -7.62 15.68
C ALA A 26 1.77 -6.99 15.28
N ALA A 27 1.32 -5.99 16.04
CA ALA A 27 0.19 -5.17 15.64
C ALA A 27 0.71 -3.85 15.05
N ALA A 28 0.25 -3.50 13.85
CA ALA A 28 0.42 -2.18 13.26
C ALA A 28 -0.92 -1.45 13.30
N ALA A 29 -0.96 -0.26 13.91
CA ALA A 29 -2.18 0.51 14.07
C ALA A 29 -2.00 1.95 13.58
N ALA A 30 -3.05 2.50 12.99
CA ALA A 30 -3.13 3.90 12.57
C ALA A 30 -4.51 4.47 12.93
N ALA A 31 -4.54 5.71 13.42
CA ALA A 31 -5.77 6.42 13.71
C ALA A 31 -5.67 7.87 13.25
N ALA A 32 -6.73 8.37 12.61
CA ALA A 32 -6.91 9.75 12.20
C ALA A 32 -8.30 10.20 12.64
N ALA A 33 -8.37 11.28 13.42
CA ALA A 33 -9.62 11.89 13.87
C ALA A 33 -9.52 13.42 13.79
N ALA A 34 -10.57 14.07 13.30
CA ALA A 34 -10.74 15.51 13.24
C ALA A 34 -11.47 16.00 14.50
N LEU A 35 -10.77 15.91 15.64
CA LEU A 35 -11.32 16.26 16.95
C LEU A 35 -11.48 17.77 17.18
N ASP A 36 -10.83 18.60 16.38
CA ASP A 36 -10.95 20.06 16.44
C ASP A 36 -10.79 20.72 15.06
N ALA A 37 -11.38 21.93 14.94
CA ALA A 37 -11.40 22.71 13.71
C ALA A 37 -10.04 23.35 13.36
N ALA A 38 -9.08 23.49 14.28
CA ALA A 38 -7.79 24.12 14.03
C ALA A 38 -7.03 23.48 12.86
N ALA A 39 -7.02 22.15 12.79
CA ALA A 39 -6.41 21.43 11.68
C ALA A 39 -7.12 21.73 10.35
N ALA A 40 -8.47 21.71 10.33
CA ALA A 40 -9.22 22.05 9.12
C ALA A 40 -8.94 23.50 8.65
N LYS A 41 -8.89 24.45 9.59
CA LYS A 41 -8.55 25.85 9.30
C LYS A 41 -7.13 26.02 8.75
N ALA A 42 -6.16 25.28 9.29
CA ALA A 42 -4.79 25.31 8.80
C ALA A 42 -4.68 24.76 7.36
N PHE A 43 -5.37 23.67 7.04
CA PHE A 43 -5.43 23.13 5.67
C PHE A 43 -6.17 24.07 4.71
N ALA A 44 -7.25 24.71 5.16
CA ALA A 44 -7.94 25.74 4.37
C ALA A 44 -7.01 26.94 4.07
N ALA A 45 -6.30 27.44 5.08
CA ALA A 45 -5.35 28.55 4.93
C ALA A 45 -4.17 28.19 4.03
N ALA A 46 -3.76 26.92 4.01
CA ALA A 46 -2.75 26.41 3.08
C ALA A 46 -3.27 26.19 1.64
N GLY A 47 -4.57 26.40 1.39
CA GLY A 47 -5.19 26.27 0.07
C GLY A 47 -5.26 24.84 -0.46
N VAL A 48 -5.18 23.83 0.42
CA VAL A 48 -5.16 22.42 0.01
C VAL A 48 -6.55 21.75 0.03
N LEU A 49 -7.55 22.36 0.69
CA LEU A 49 -8.90 21.79 0.75
C LEU A 49 -9.69 22.07 -0.53
N SER A 50 -10.38 21.04 -1.03
CA SER A 50 -11.28 21.15 -2.18
C SER A 50 -12.51 22.01 -1.83
N PRO A 51 -12.77 23.11 -2.57
CA PRO A 51 -13.99 23.90 -2.41
C PRO A 51 -15.25 23.12 -2.78
N SER A 52 -15.14 22.16 -3.70
CA SER A 52 -16.27 21.31 -4.11
C SER A 52 -16.56 20.16 -3.15
N GLY A 53 -15.76 20.01 -2.08
CA GLY A 53 -15.99 19.00 -1.06
C GLY A 53 -15.72 17.58 -1.54
N ARG A 54 -14.79 17.39 -2.49
CA ARG A 54 -14.44 16.06 -3.03
C ARG A 54 -12.95 15.96 -3.37
N CYS A 55 -12.34 14.82 -3.06
CA CYS A 55 -11.05 14.46 -3.68
C CYS A 55 -11.34 13.95 -5.10
N ARG A 56 -11.01 14.74 -6.13
CA ARG A 56 -11.21 14.36 -7.53
C ARG A 56 -9.92 13.79 -8.11
N SER A 57 -9.56 12.62 -7.61
CA SER A 57 -8.32 11.89 -7.90
C SER A 57 -8.09 11.71 -9.41
N PHE A 58 -6.97 12.22 -9.91
CA PHE A 58 -6.56 12.20 -11.33
C PHE A 58 -7.56 12.83 -12.31
N ASP A 59 -8.49 13.66 -11.82
CA ASP A 59 -9.49 14.33 -12.64
C ASP A 59 -8.98 15.68 -13.15
N ALA A 60 -9.42 16.08 -14.34
CA ALA A 60 -9.11 17.41 -14.89
C ALA A 60 -9.66 18.56 -14.03
N GLN A 61 -10.68 18.30 -13.22
CA GLN A 61 -11.31 19.24 -12.30
C GLN A 61 -10.78 19.09 -10.85
N ALA A 62 -9.64 18.44 -10.64
CA ALA A 62 -8.94 18.38 -9.35
C ALA A 62 -8.77 19.79 -8.74
N ASP A 63 -9.37 20.01 -7.57
CA ASP A 63 -9.44 21.32 -6.91
C ASP A 63 -8.99 21.29 -5.44
N GLY A 64 -8.45 20.15 -4.98
CA GLY A 64 -7.96 19.98 -3.61
C GLY A 64 -8.30 18.61 -3.02
N CYS A 65 -7.97 18.43 -1.75
CA CYS A 65 -8.29 17.22 -0.99
C CYS A 65 -9.30 17.50 0.12
N LEU A 66 -9.75 16.43 0.77
CA LEU A 66 -10.52 16.48 2.00
C LEU A 66 -9.77 15.78 3.13
N ARG A 67 -10.26 16.01 4.35
CA ARG A 67 -9.83 15.27 5.53
C ARG A 67 -10.74 14.06 5.71
N GLY A 68 -10.13 12.92 5.96
CA GLY A 68 -10.81 11.70 6.37
C GLY A 68 -10.51 11.37 7.83
N GLU A 69 -11.36 10.54 8.42
CA GLU A 69 -11.15 9.92 9.72
C GLU A 69 -11.17 8.40 9.53
N ALA A 70 -10.31 7.70 10.27
CA ALA A 70 -10.25 6.25 10.24
C ALA A 70 -9.50 5.72 11.46
N VAL A 71 -9.81 4.49 11.87
CA VAL A 71 -8.96 3.69 12.76
C VAL A 71 -8.75 2.34 12.08
N VAL A 72 -7.48 1.96 11.92
CA VAL A 72 -7.07 0.72 11.25
C VAL A 72 -6.07 -0.01 12.14
N VAL A 73 -6.28 -1.32 12.29
CA VAL A 73 -5.35 -2.21 13.00
C VAL A 73 -5.11 -3.44 12.14
N LEU A 74 -3.83 -3.76 11.90
CA LEU A 74 -3.37 -4.92 11.15
C LEU A 74 -2.55 -5.81 12.08
N LEU A 75 -2.86 -7.10 12.09
CA LEU A 75 -2.03 -8.11 12.73
C LEU A 75 -1.06 -8.68 11.69
N LEU A 76 0.23 -8.54 11.95
CA LEU A 76 1.31 -9.02 11.10
C LEU A 76 1.97 -10.23 11.79
N GLU A 77 2.13 -11.32 11.06
CA GLU A 77 2.85 -12.50 11.52
C GLU A 77 3.93 -12.85 10.51
N THR A 78 5.10 -13.24 11.01
CA THR A 78 6.17 -13.75 10.16
C THR A 78 5.81 -15.16 9.69
N ILE A 79 5.88 -15.39 8.38
CA ILE A 79 5.63 -16.73 7.84
C ILE A 79 6.92 -17.52 7.98
N THR A 80 6.92 -18.44 8.93
CA THR A 80 7.91 -19.50 8.97
C THR A 80 7.45 -20.59 8.03
N THR A 81 8.13 -20.78 6.89
CA THR A 81 7.98 -22.00 6.09
C THR A 81 8.56 -23.16 6.88
N SER A 82 7.80 -23.70 7.83
CA SER A 82 8.00 -25.07 8.28
C SER A 82 7.40 -25.95 7.21
N SER A 83 8.24 -26.50 6.34
CA SER A 83 7.87 -27.57 5.41
C SER A 83 7.52 -28.82 6.22
N SER A 84 6.32 -28.85 6.78
CA SER A 84 5.63 -30.08 7.12
C SER A 84 5.10 -30.64 5.82
N SER A 85 5.96 -31.40 5.14
CA SER A 85 5.56 -32.32 4.09
C SER A 85 4.48 -33.26 4.66
N SER A 86 3.21 -32.87 4.55
CA SER A 86 2.11 -33.83 4.63
C SER A 86 2.10 -34.57 3.30
N SER A 87 3.00 -35.54 3.19
CA SER A 87 2.87 -36.63 2.23
C SER A 87 1.47 -37.20 2.41
N SER A 88 0.66 -37.08 1.37
CA SER A 88 -0.60 -37.80 1.27
C SER A 88 -0.29 -39.29 1.19
N SER A 89 -0.17 -39.94 2.35
CA SER A 89 -0.23 -41.39 2.46
C SER A 89 -1.69 -41.75 2.65
N SER A 90 -2.32 -42.19 1.57
CA SER A 90 -3.60 -42.86 1.60
C SER A 90 -3.48 -44.14 2.42
N SER A 91 -4.15 -44.17 3.58
CA SER A 91 -4.49 -45.40 4.29
C SER A 91 -5.87 -45.26 4.89
N SER A 92 -6.82 -45.99 4.32
CA SER A 92 -8.15 -46.21 4.87
C SER A 92 -8.06 -47.03 6.14
N SER A 93 -8.80 -46.66 7.19
CA SER A 93 -9.51 -47.57 8.10
C SER A 93 -10.40 -46.84 9.09
N SER A 94 -11.44 -47.55 9.50
CA SER A 94 -12.72 -47.10 10.05
C SER A 94 -12.73 -46.69 11.53
N SER A 95 -13.86 -46.04 11.86
CA SER A 95 -14.61 -46.12 13.13
C SER A 95 -14.27 -45.16 14.27
N SER A 96 -15.20 -44.21 14.42
CA SER A 96 -15.85 -43.80 15.67
C SER A 96 -14.99 -43.38 16.86
N SER A 97 -14.96 -42.08 17.09
CA SER A 97 -15.27 -41.51 18.40
C SER A 97 -15.75 -40.07 18.22
N SER A 98 -17.04 -39.85 18.47
CA SER A 98 -17.63 -38.54 18.66
C SER A 98 -17.02 -37.89 19.90
N SER A 99 -15.90 -37.22 19.70
CA SER A 99 -15.47 -36.13 20.58
C SER A 99 -15.57 -34.90 19.72
N GLY A 100 -16.40 -33.94 20.13
CA GLY A 100 -16.51 -32.63 19.49
C GLY A 100 -15.16 -31.92 19.55
N SER A 101 -14.24 -32.30 18.67
CA SER A 101 -13.06 -31.52 18.33
C SER A 101 -13.62 -30.30 17.63
N SER A 102 -13.86 -29.25 18.43
CA SER A 102 -13.96 -27.88 17.95
C SER A 102 -12.83 -27.73 16.95
N SER A 103 -13.20 -27.79 15.68
CA SER A 103 -12.27 -27.81 14.56
C SER A 103 -11.71 -26.40 14.52
N GLY A 104 -10.72 -26.16 15.39
CA GLY A 104 -10.02 -24.91 15.54
C GLY A 104 -9.39 -24.62 14.21
N LYS A 105 -10.07 -23.78 13.44
CA LYS A 105 -9.65 -23.35 12.12
C LYS A 105 -8.22 -22.84 12.25
N LYS A 106 -7.24 -23.46 11.57
CA LYS A 106 -5.83 -23.12 11.74
C LYS A 106 -5.65 -21.65 11.37
N ARG A 107 -4.72 -20.93 12.03
CA ARG A 107 -4.46 -19.51 11.75
C ARG A 107 -4.19 -19.20 10.26
N GLU A 108 -3.68 -20.18 9.52
CA GLU A 108 -3.44 -20.11 8.08
C GLU A 108 -4.72 -19.84 7.27
N ASP A 109 -5.89 -20.19 7.79
CA ASP A 109 -7.19 -19.95 7.15
C ASP A 109 -7.66 -18.48 7.24
N TYR A 110 -6.90 -17.60 7.91
CA TYR A 110 -7.23 -16.18 8.12
C TYR A 110 -6.20 -15.20 7.52
N VAL A 111 -5.31 -15.68 6.64
CA VAL A 111 -4.34 -14.80 5.98
C VAL A 111 -5.05 -13.94 4.92
N LEU A 112 -5.12 -12.63 5.16
CA LEU A 112 -5.76 -11.68 4.24
C LEU A 112 -4.87 -11.36 3.02
N CYS A 113 -3.58 -11.16 3.26
CA CYS A 113 -2.60 -10.88 2.21
C CYS A 113 -1.17 -11.17 2.69
N TYR A 114 -0.23 -11.15 1.75
CA TYR A 114 1.19 -11.25 2.01
C TYR A 114 1.87 -9.91 1.75
N LEU A 115 2.57 -9.38 2.75
CA LEU A 115 3.40 -8.19 2.59
C LEU A 115 4.75 -8.61 1.99
N ARG A 116 5.02 -8.23 0.73
CA ARG A 116 6.25 -8.63 0.02
C ARG A 116 7.44 -7.73 0.28
N GLY A 117 7.19 -6.44 0.47
CA GLY A 117 8.22 -5.44 0.66
C GLY A 117 7.61 -4.08 0.92
N THR A 118 8.32 -3.29 1.71
CA THR A 118 7.98 -1.90 2.02
C THR A 118 9.23 -1.05 1.90
N THR A 119 9.06 0.21 1.50
CA THR A 119 10.15 1.17 1.40
C THR A 119 9.65 2.53 1.82
N LEU A 120 10.54 3.34 2.38
CA LEU A 120 10.27 4.73 2.72
C LEU A 120 11.35 5.62 2.10
N GLN A 121 10.92 6.76 1.58
CA GLN A 121 11.82 7.74 1.03
C GLN A 121 11.23 9.14 1.24
N GLN A 122 12.11 10.11 1.51
CA GLN A 122 11.75 11.53 1.47
C GLN A 122 12.01 12.11 0.08
N ALA A 123 11.22 13.11 -0.31
CA ALA A 123 11.58 13.92 -1.47
C ALA A 123 12.91 14.64 -1.20
N ALA A 124 13.79 14.64 -2.21
CA ALA A 124 14.97 15.49 -2.21
C ALA A 124 14.57 16.98 -2.33
N ARG A 125 15.54 17.89 -2.52
CA ARG A 125 15.26 19.32 -2.65
C ARG A 125 14.23 19.61 -3.75
N THR A 126 13.04 20.07 -3.36
CA THR A 126 11.95 20.49 -4.23
C THR A 126 11.78 22.02 -4.23
N ARG A 127 10.87 22.52 -5.07
CA ARG A 127 10.62 23.97 -5.25
C ARG A 127 10.01 24.64 -4.01
N SER A 128 9.43 23.88 -3.09
CA SER A 128 8.99 24.31 -1.78
C SER A 128 9.00 23.12 -0.84
N LEU A 129 9.03 23.35 0.47
CA LEU A 129 9.12 22.29 1.49
C LEU A 129 8.04 21.19 1.33
N ALA A 130 6.85 21.55 0.84
CA ALA A 130 5.72 20.64 0.67
C ALA A 130 5.46 20.25 -0.80
N ALA A 131 6.28 20.70 -1.76
CA ALA A 131 6.06 20.36 -3.16
C ALA A 131 6.37 18.86 -3.41
N PRO A 132 5.51 18.14 -4.14
CA PRO A 132 5.75 16.75 -4.51
C PRO A 132 6.90 16.64 -5.54
N SER A 133 7.52 15.46 -5.59
CA SER A 133 8.57 15.11 -6.55
C SER A 133 8.20 13.84 -7.29
N SER A 134 8.05 13.90 -8.61
CA SER A 134 7.79 12.71 -9.44
C SER A 134 9.00 11.78 -9.49
N LEU A 135 10.22 12.32 -9.59
CA LEU A 135 11.46 11.53 -9.58
C LEU A 135 11.63 10.75 -8.27
N SER A 136 11.40 11.40 -7.13
CA SER A 136 11.53 10.71 -5.83
C SER A 136 10.47 9.62 -5.68
N GLN A 137 9.27 9.81 -6.23
CA GLN A 137 8.22 8.78 -6.24
C GLN A 137 8.55 7.63 -7.20
N GLN A 138 9.11 7.91 -8.37
CA GLN A 138 9.58 6.89 -9.31
C GLN A 138 10.66 6.02 -8.65
N GLN A 139 11.65 6.65 -7.99
CA GLN A 139 12.70 5.94 -7.27
C GLN A 139 12.12 5.07 -6.15
N LEU A 140 11.19 5.61 -5.36
CA LEU A 140 10.50 4.87 -4.31
C LEU A 140 9.80 3.63 -4.90
N LEU A 141 9.02 3.79 -5.96
CA LEU A 141 8.32 2.69 -6.65
C LEU A 141 9.30 1.60 -7.14
N GLN A 142 10.41 1.99 -7.76
CA GLN A 142 11.44 1.07 -8.24
C GLN A 142 12.11 0.31 -7.09
N GLN A 143 12.41 1.01 -5.99
CA GLN A 143 12.96 0.41 -4.78
C GLN A 143 11.97 -0.58 -4.15
N THR A 144 10.68 -0.25 -4.09
CA THR A 144 9.66 -1.16 -3.56
C THR A 144 9.56 -2.44 -4.39
N LEU A 145 9.52 -2.32 -5.72
CA LEU A 145 9.48 -3.48 -6.63
C LEU A 145 10.71 -4.38 -6.47
N ALA A 146 11.90 -3.76 -6.34
CA ALA A 146 13.14 -4.48 -6.09
C ALA A 146 13.13 -5.19 -4.72
N ALA A 147 12.72 -4.51 -3.65
CA ALA A 147 12.61 -5.08 -2.31
C ALA A 147 11.57 -6.21 -2.23
N ALA A 148 10.47 -6.11 -2.97
CA ALA A 148 9.43 -7.13 -3.07
C ALA A 148 9.80 -8.31 -3.99
N ALA A 149 10.88 -8.17 -4.77
CA ALA A 149 11.26 -9.08 -5.86
C ALA A 149 10.10 -9.35 -6.83
N VAL A 150 9.43 -8.29 -7.30
CA VAL A 150 8.26 -8.34 -8.19
C VAL A 150 8.52 -7.46 -9.41
N ALA A 151 8.19 -7.96 -10.60
CA ALA A 151 8.29 -7.17 -11.82
C ALA A 151 7.10 -6.19 -11.93
N ALA A 152 7.33 -5.01 -12.50
CA ALA A 152 6.26 -4.03 -12.72
C ALA A 152 5.09 -4.60 -13.54
N ALA A 153 5.38 -5.52 -14.47
CA ALA A 153 4.37 -6.19 -15.31
C ALA A 153 3.49 -7.19 -14.54
N ASP A 154 3.91 -7.63 -13.36
CA ASP A 154 3.14 -8.55 -12.51
C ASP A 154 2.14 -7.78 -11.61
N ILE A 155 2.20 -6.45 -11.57
CA ILE A 155 1.28 -5.61 -10.79
C ILE A 155 -0.02 -5.41 -11.58
N CYS A 156 -1.14 -5.84 -11.00
CA CYS A 156 -2.47 -5.70 -11.59
C CYS A 156 -3.26 -4.48 -11.08
N LEU A 157 -2.92 -4.00 -9.89
CA LEU A 157 -3.61 -2.90 -9.21
C LEU A 157 -2.60 -2.04 -8.47
N LEU A 158 -2.77 -0.72 -8.55
CA LEU A 158 -2.01 0.25 -7.78
C LEU A 158 -3.00 1.14 -7.02
N GLU A 159 -2.95 1.09 -5.69
CA GLU A 159 -3.66 2.02 -4.84
C GLU A 159 -2.79 3.28 -4.66
N ALA A 160 -3.23 4.38 -5.27
CA ALA A 160 -2.48 5.62 -5.32
C ALA A 160 -2.79 6.53 -4.14
N HIS A 161 -1.92 7.51 -3.88
CA HIS A 161 -2.18 8.56 -2.89
C HIS A 161 -3.31 9.50 -3.36
N ALA A 162 -3.26 9.89 -4.64
CA ALA A 162 -4.32 10.50 -5.44
C ALA A 162 -5.21 11.50 -4.68
N THR A 163 -4.57 12.53 -4.12
CA THR A 163 -5.21 13.51 -3.25
C THR A 163 -6.31 14.34 -3.91
N GLY A 164 -6.39 14.37 -5.25
CA GLY A 164 -7.27 15.29 -5.97
C GLY A 164 -6.67 16.69 -6.09
N THR A 165 -5.34 16.82 -5.93
CA THR A 165 -4.64 18.10 -6.10
C THR A 165 -3.97 18.14 -7.47
N VAL A 166 -4.08 19.28 -8.17
CA VAL A 166 -3.54 19.44 -9.53
C VAL A 166 -2.06 19.03 -9.62
N LEU A 167 -1.23 19.54 -8.70
CA LEU A 167 0.21 19.27 -8.71
C LEU A 167 0.55 17.87 -8.17
N GLY A 168 -0.14 17.41 -7.13
CA GLY A 168 0.11 16.11 -6.50
C GLY A 168 -0.20 14.96 -7.43
N ASP A 169 -1.41 14.98 -8.00
CA ASP A 169 -1.91 13.92 -8.88
C ASP A 169 -1.10 13.87 -10.19
N ALA A 170 -0.73 15.02 -10.76
CA ALA A 170 0.15 15.06 -11.94
C ALA A 170 1.54 14.48 -11.66
N ALA A 171 2.15 14.81 -10.52
CA ALA A 171 3.46 14.29 -10.14
C ALA A 171 3.43 12.78 -9.87
N GLU A 172 2.36 12.29 -9.25
CA GLU A 172 2.15 10.87 -8.98
C GLU A 172 1.88 10.07 -10.25
N ALA A 173 0.96 10.54 -11.11
CA ALA A 173 0.68 9.90 -12.39
C ALA A 173 1.92 9.81 -13.28
N ALA A 174 2.76 10.87 -13.31
CA ALA A 174 4.02 10.85 -14.04
C ALA A 174 5.00 9.79 -13.49
N ALA A 175 5.09 9.63 -12.17
CA ALA A 175 5.93 8.61 -11.54
C ALA A 175 5.44 7.19 -11.84
N ILE A 176 4.12 6.96 -11.74
CA ILE A 176 3.49 5.68 -12.07
C ILE A 176 3.74 5.34 -13.54
N ALA A 177 3.50 6.28 -14.45
CA ALA A 177 3.74 6.08 -15.88
C ALA A 177 5.21 5.74 -16.17
N ALA A 178 6.16 6.39 -15.50
CA ALA A 178 7.59 6.13 -15.69
C ALA A 178 8.02 4.71 -15.24
N VAL A 179 7.31 4.08 -14.31
CA VAL A 179 7.62 2.73 -13.81
C VAL A 179 6.82 1.64 -14.50
N PHE A 180 5.53 1.87 -14.75
CA PHE A 180 4.59 0.84 -15.19
C PHE A 180 4.21 0.91 -16.66
N ALA A 181 4.38 2.06 -17.33
CA ALA A 181 4.07 2.13 -18.75
C ALA A 181 5.11 1.30 -19.53
N SER A 182 4.66 0.24 -20.20
CA SER A 182 5.45 -0.42 -21.23
C SER A 182 5.91 0.61 -22.27
N SER A 183 7.09 0.45 -22.86
CA SER A 183 7.60 1.32 -23.93
C SER A 183 6.60 1.54 -25.09
N LYS A 184 5.65 0.61 -25.27
CA LYS A 184 4.53 0.68 -26.22
C LYS A 184 3.47 1.75 -25.88
N LEU A 185 3.16 2.01 -24.61
CA LEU A 185 2.15 3.00 -24.20
C LEU A 185 2.64 4.44 -24.36
N LEU A 186 3.94 4.68 -24.14
CA LEU A 186 4.56 6.00 -24.30
C LEU A 186 4.71 6.44 -25.77
N GLN A 187 4.62 5.52 -26.72
CA GLN A 187 4.64 5.85 -28.16
C GLN A 187 3.29 6.31 -28.71
N LEU A 188 2.18 6.01 -28.03
CA LEU A 188 0.82 6.36 -28.50
C LEU A 188 0.45 7.83 -28.27
N HIS A 189 1.14 8.55 -27.37
CA HIS A 189 0.89 9.97 -27.09
C HIS A 189 1.88 10.94 -27.78
N ARG A 190 2.71 10.44 -28.72
CA ARG A 190 3.61 11.28 -29.56
C ARG A 190 3.19 11.32 -31.03
N ARG A 191 1.92 11.07 -31.34
CA ARG A 191 1.34 11.28 -32.67
C ARG A 191 0.18 12.24 -32.55
#